data_AF-A0A8T6FFC8-F1
#
_entry.id   AF-A0A8T6FFC8-F1
#
_cell.length_a   1.000
_cell.length_b   1.000
_cell.length_c   1.000
_cell.angle_alpha   90.00
_cell.angle_beta   90.00
_cell.angle_gamma   90.00
#
_symmetry.space_group_name_H-M   'P 1'
#
loop_
_entity.id
_entity.type
_entity.pdbx_description
1 polymer ?
#
loop_
_entity_poly.entity_id
_entity_poly.type
_entity_poly.pdbx_seq_one_letter_code
_entity_poly.pdbx_strand_id
1 'polypeptide(L)'
;SSHGTIPLSHEADFVQSFLSFAIADIADQVVGWCGPPTRVRLTGGGATSTLWPQILAAVLGTPLECSDEAVEGRGAAIFLAVALGIQSDYDAAADAMVPSPRRIAADANAVLRYRDVRRHWQQVRDATRVLDDL
;
A
#
# COMPACT_ATOMS: atom_id res chain seq x y z
N SER A 1 39.74 5.24 -5.56
CA SER A 1 38.42 5.84 -5.36
C SER A 1 37.38 5.13 -6.21
N SER A 2 36.78 4.06 -5.68
CA SER A 2 35.75 3.27 -6.36
C SER A 2 34.40 3.60 -5.73
N HIS A 3 33.64 4.51 -6.35
CA HIS A 3 32.22 4.66 -6.03
C HIS A 3 31.53 3.43 -6.63
N GLY A 4 31.23 2.44 -5.77
CA GLY A 4 30.42 1.29 -6.15
C GLY A 4 29.01 1.76 -6.45
N THR A 5 28.67 1.90 -7.73
CA THR A 5 27.29 2.05 -8.17
C THR A 5 26.55 0.77 -7.84
N ILE A 6 25.66 0.84 -6.84
CA ILE A 6 24.73 -0.23 -6.51
C ILE A 6 23.80 -0.37 -7.73
N PRO A 7 23.52 -1.59 -8.23
CA PRO A 7 22.60 -1.77 -9.34
C PRO A 7 21.20 -1.23 -8.96
N LEU A 8 20.61 -0.41 -9.84
CA LEU A 8 19.36 0.34 -9.63
C LEU A 8 18.18 -0.52 -9.14
N SER A 9 18.17 -1.83 -9.42
CA SER A 9 17.16 -2.76 -8.91
C SER A 9 17.17 -2.86 -7.38
N HIS A 10 18.34 -2.86 -6.74
CA HIS A 10 18.43 -2.91 -5.28
C HIS A 10 18.03 -1.59 -4.61
N GLU A 11 18.30 -0.44 -5.24
CA GLU A 11 17.95 0.88 -4.70
C GLU A 11 16.45 1.14 -4.76
N ALA A 12 15.79 0.81 -5.88
CA ALA A 12 14.35 0.96 -6.02
C ALA A 12 13.58 0.05 -5.05
N ASP A 13 14.03 -1.19 -4.87
CA ASP A 13 13.49 -2.15 -3.91
C ASP A 13 13.66 -1.63 -2.47
N PHE A 14 14.80 -1.01 -2.18
CA PHE A 14 15.09 -0.41 -0.88
C PHE A 14 14.14 0.76 -0.60
N VAL A 15 14.04 1.76 -1.48
CA VAL A 15 13.11 2.89 -1.28
C VAL A 15 11.67 2.43 -1.08
N GLN A 16 11.21 1.48 -1.90
CA GLN A 16 9.87 0.89 -1.79
C GLN A 16 9.65 0.14 -0.46
N SER A 17 10.68 -0.55 0.04
CA SER A 17 10.64 -1.22 1.34
C SER A 17 10.53 -0.22 2.50
N PHE A 18 11.32 0.86 2.47
CA PHE A 18 11.27 1.90 3.51
C PHE A 18 9.94 2.64 3.53
N LEU A 19 9.41 2.99 2.35
CA LEU A 19 8.08 3.56 2.25
C LEU A 19 7.02 2.62 2.81
N SER A 20 7.15 1.31 2.53
CA SER A 20 6.22 0.30 3.07
C SER A 20 6.31 0.19 4.59
N PHE A 21 7.50 0.33 5.19
CA PHE A 21 7.65 0.33 6.65
C PHE A 21 6.99 1.54 7.31
N ALA A 22 7.17 2.74 6.73
CA ALA A 22 6.51 3.95 7.22
C ALA A 22 4.98 3.83 7.12
N ILE A 23 4.46 3.30 6.01
CA ILE A 23 3.02 3.01 5.86
C ILE A 23 2.56 1.99 6.90
N ALA A 24 3.34 0.95 7.17
CA ALA A 24 2.99 -0.07 8.16
C ALA A 24 2.90 0.50 9.58
N ASP A 25 3.73 1.48 9.96
CA ASP A 25 3.58 2.13 11.27
C ASP A 25 2.30 2.95 11.38
N ILE A 26 1.92 3.65 10.31
CA ILE A 26 0.66 4.39 10.26
C ILE A 26 -0.51 3.41 10.32
N ALA A 27 -0.43 2.30 9.57
CA ALA A 27 -1.42 1.25 9.58
C ALA A 27 -1.57 0.63 10.98
N ASP A 28 -0.47 0.32 11.67
CA ASP A 28 -0.48 -0.22 13.03
C ASP A 28 -1.19 0.76 14.01
N GLN A 29 -0.99 2.07 13.87
CA GLN A 29 -1.69 3.08 14.67
C GLN A 29 -3.19 3.11 14.38
N VAL A 30 -3.58 3.13 13.10
CA VAL A 30 -4.99 3.12 12.69
C VAL A 30 -5.69 1.86 13.17
N VAL A 31 -5.02 0.70 13.08
CA VAL A 31 -5.53 -0.57 13.62
C VAL A 31 -5.70 -0.51 15.13
N GLY A 32 -4.79 0.17 15.84
CA GLY A 32 -4.93 0.42 17.27
C GLY A 32 -6.18 1.24 17.65
N TRP A 33 -6.68 2.09 16.75
CA TRP A 33 -7.87 2.93 16.99
C TRP A 33 -9.17 2.28 16.50
N CYS A 34 -9.13 1.62 15.34
CA CYS A 34 -10.32 1.16 14.62
C CYS A 34 -10.48 -0.37 14.62
N GLY A 35 -9.49 -1.13 15.10
CA GLY A 35 -9.39 -2.56 14.92
C GLY A 35 -8.85 -2.97 13.55
N PRO A 36 -8.63 -4.29 13.31
CA PRO A 36 -8.05 -4.78 12.08
C PRO A 36 -9.03 -4.62 10.89
N PRO A 37 -8.55 -4.18 9.71
CA PRO A 37 -9.40 -4.06 8.53
C PRO A 37 -9.82 -5.43 8.01
N THR A 38 -11.03 -5.51 7.46
CA THR A 38 -11.49 -6.70 6.71
C THR A 38 -10.87 -6.78 5.32
N ARG A 39 -10.39 -5.65 4.79
CA ARG A 39 -9.77 -5.55 3.47
C ARG A 39 -8.83 -4.35 3.37
N VAL A 40 -7.74 -4.51 2.62
CA VAL A 40 -6.80 -3.42 2.31
C VAL A 40 -6.74 -3.25 0.80
N ARG A 41 -6.98 -2.01 0.33
CA ARG A 41 -6.97 -1.68 -1.09
C ARG A 41 -5.95 -0.59 -1.37
N LEU A 42 -5.10 -0.83 -2.37
CA LEU A 42 -4.08 0.09 -2.84
C LEU A 42 -4.58 0.78 -4.12
N THR A 43 -4.54 2.11 -4.12
CA THR A 43 -4.99 2.97 -5.21
C THR A 43 -3.88 3.94 -5.64
N GLY A 44 -4.09 4.64 -6.76
CA GLY A 44 -3.16 5.65 -7.28
C GLY A 44 -1.92 5.06 -7.94
N GLY A 45 -0.95 5.92 -8.28
CA GLY A 45 0.23 5.54 -9.07
C GLY A 45 1.11 4.45 -8.47
N GLY A 46 0.99 4.14 -7.18
CA GLY A 46 1.71 3.01 -6.59
C GLY A 46 1.03 1.65 -6.82
N ALA A 47 -0.28 1.63 -7.11
CA ALA A 47 -1.00 0.41 -7.47
C ALA A 47 -0.57 -0.17 -8.82
N THR A 48 0.01 0.66 -9.70
CA THR A 48 0.48 0.26 -11.04
C THR A 48 1.86 -0.41 -10.99
N SER A 49 2.62 -0.23 -9.91
CA SER A 49 3.90 -0.90 -9.72
C SER A 49 3.72 -2.42 -9.66
N THR A 50 4.60 -3.16 -10.34
CA THR A 50 4.60 -4.62 -10.32
C THR A 50 5.08 -5.16 -8.98
N LEU A 51 6.10 -4.53 -8.38
CA LEU A 51 6.81 -5.06 -7.23
C LEU A 51 6.32 -4.45 -5.90
N TRP A 52 6.05 -3.15 -5.87
CA TRP A 52 5.72 -2.46 -4.62
C TRP A 52 4.51 -3.06 -3.88
N PRO A 53 3.39 -3.44 -4.56
CA PRO A 53 2.27 -4.09 -3.89
C PRO A 53 2.66 -5.42 -3.23
N GLN A 54 3.62 -6.15 -3.79
CA GLN A 54 4.09 -7.41 -3.20
C GLN A 54 4.90 -7.15 -1.93
N ILE A 55 5.79 -6.15 -1.97
CA ILE A 55 6.56 -5.69 -0.81
C ILE A 55 5.60 -5.23 0.29
N LEU A 56 4.64 -4.36 -0.05
CA LEU A 56 3.68 -3.81 0.89
C LEU A 56 2.78 -4.90 1.50
N ALA A 57 2.28 -5.85 0.70
CA ALA A 57 1.49 -6.98 1.20
C ALA A 57 2.29 -7.83 2.19
N ALA A 58 3.57 -8.07 1.90
CA ALA A 58 4.46 -8.83 2.78
C ALA A 58 4.78 -8.05 4.07
N VAL A 59 5.02 -6.74 3.98
CA VAL A 59 5.30 -5.89 5.14
C VAL A 59 4.08 -5.81 6.07
N LEU A 60 2.88 -5.63 5.51
CA LEU A 60 1.62 -5.58 6.27
C LEU A 60 1.15 -6.96 6.74
N GLY A 61 1.72 -8.05 6.20
CA GLY A 61 1.26 -9.42 6.45
C GLY A 61 -0.19 -9.68 6.02
N THR A 62 -0.73 -8.87 5.13
CA THR A 62 -2.15 -8.87 4.73
C THR A 62 -2.28 -8.83 3.21
N PRO A 63 -3.18 -9.62 2.60
CA PRO A 63 -3.45 -9.54 1.17
C PRO A 63 -3.92 -8.14 0.74
N LEU A 64 -3.50 -7.69 -0.43
CA LEU A 64 -3.88 -6.40 -1.01
C LEU A 64 -4.78 -6.56 -2.22
N GLU A 65 -5.71 -5.63 -2.38
CA GLU A 65 -6.43 -5.41 -3.62
C GLU A 65 -5.87 -4.16 -4.32
N CYS A 66 -5.37 -4.28 -5.54
CA CYS A 66 -4.89 -3.16 -6.33
C CYS A 66 -5.99 -2.70 -7.29
N SER A 67 -6.36 -1.42 -7.19
CA SER A 67 -7.22 -0.76 -8.16
C SER A 67 -6.47 -0.43 -9.44
N ASP A 68 -7.23 -0.15 -10.49
CA ASP A 68 -6.71 0.39 -11.75
C ASP A 68 -6.50 1.91 -11.68
N GLU A 69 -5.89 2.45 -12.74
CA GLU A 69 -5.49 3.86 -12.84
C GLU A 69 -6.69 4.83 -12.84
N ALA A 70 -7.84 4.39 -13.35
CA ALA A 70 -9.03 5.25 -13.51
C ALA A 70 -9.80 5.49 -12.20
N VAL A 71 -9.35 4.95 -11.06
CA VAL A 71 -10.11 5.00 -9.80
C VAL A 71 -10.39 6.43 -9.33
N GLU A 72 -9.49 7.38 -9.62
CA GLU A 72 -9.60 8.78 -9.19
C GLU A 72 -10.76 9.51 -9.88
N GLY A 73 -10.97 9.27 -11.18
CA GLY A 73 -12.08 9.85 -11.94
C GLY A 73 -13.39 9.07 -11.80
N ARG A 74 -13.33 7.79 -11.42
CA ARG A 74 -14.49 6.91 -11.36
C ARG A 74 -15.53 7.35 -10.33
N GLY A 75 -15.11 7.91 -9.19
CA GLY A 75 -16.04 8.41 -8.18
C GLY A 75 -16.98 9.49 -8.72
N ALA A 76 -16.43 10.44 -9.49
CA ALA A 76 -17.23 11.48 -10.15
C ALA A 76 -18.16 10.89 -11.22
N ALA A 77 -17.68 9.91 -11.98
CA ALA A 77 -18.49 9.23 -13.00
C ALA A 77 -19.67 8.44 -12.40
N ILE A 78 -19.44 7.71 -11.30
CA ILE A 78 -20.48 7.03 -10.52
C ILE A 78 -21.50 8.04 -10.01
N PHE A 79 -21.03 9.14 -9.41
CA PHE A 79 -21.92 10.20 -8.91
C PHE A 79 -22.81 10.77 -10.02
N LEU A 80 -22.24 11.10 -11.18
CA LEU A 80 -22.99 11.63 -12.31
C LEU A 80 -23.94 10.59 -12.91
N ALA A 81 -23.57 9.31 -12.96
CA ALA A 81 -24.44 8.25 -13.46
C ALA A 81 -25.73 8.14 -12.65
N VAL A 82 -25.64 8.26 -11.32
CA VAL A 82 -26.82 8.28 -10.44
C VAL A 82 -27.58 9.60 -10.58
N ALA A 83 -26.90 10.75 -10.56
CA ALA A 83 -27.54 12.06 -10.65
C ALA A 83 -28.30 12.27 -11.97
N LEU A 84 -27.83 11.67 -13.06
CA LEU A 84 -28.47 11.72 -14.38
C LEU A 84 -29.49 10.59 -14.59
N GLY A 85 -29.70 9.71 -13.61
CA GLY A 85 -30.63 8.59 -13.69
C GLY A 85 -30.21 7.48 -14.66
N ILE A 86 -28.92 7.43 -15.05
CA ILE A 86 -28.35 6.35 -15.87
C ILE A 86 -28.28 5.05 -15.06
N GLN A 87 -28.02 5.17 -13.75
CA GLN A 87 -28.03 4.07 -12.79
C GLN A 87 -29.05 4.36 -11.67
N SER A 88 -29.61 3.31 -11.07
CA SER A 88 -30.67 3.44 -10.04
C SER A 88 -30.16 4.03 -8.73
N ASP A 89 -28.94 3.68 -8.36
CA ASP A 89 -28.31 4.03 -7.09
C ASP A 89 -26.78 3.85 -7.18
N TYR A 90 -26.09 4.20 -6.10
CA TYR A 90 -24.62 4.15 -6.04
C TYR A 90 -24.07 2.74 -6.07
N ASP A 91 -24.78 1.75 -5.53
CA ASP A 91 -24.32 0.36 -5.49
C ASP A 91 -24.39 -0.24 -6.90
N ALA A 92 -25.51 -0.06 -7.61
CA ALA A 92 -25.66 -0.46 -9.00
C ALA A 92 -24.63 0.22 -9.92
N ALA A 93 -24.37 1.51 -9.69
CA ALA A 93 -23.35 2.25 -10.43
C ALA A 93 -21.94 1.74 -10.12
N ALA A 94 -21.62 1.43 -8.86
CA ALA A 94 -20.33 0.87 -8.47
C ALA A 94 -20.13 -0.54 -9.08
N ASP A 95 -21.13 -1.40 -9.00
CA ASP A 95 -21.09 -2.75 -9.57
C ASP A 95 -20.88 -2.73 -11.10
N ALA A 96 -21.49 -1.76 -11.79
CA ALA A 96 -21.34 -1.62 -13.23
C ALA A 96 -20.00 -1.01 -13.66
N MET A 97 -19.39 -0.14 -12.83
CA MET A 97 -18.28 0.72 -13.24
C MET A 97 -16.94 0.40 -12.56
N VAL A 98 -16.95 -0.30 -11.42
CA VAL A 98 -15.73 -0.67 -10.68
C VAL A 98 -15.27 -2.06 -11.14
N PRO A 99 -14.11 -2.17 -11.80
CA PRO A 99 -13.58 -3.46 -12.19
C PRO A 99 -13.16 -4.27 -10.95
N SER A 100 -13.14 -5.60 -11.11
CA SER A 100 -12.53 -6.47 -10.11
C SER A 100 -11.06 -6.09 -9.89
N PRO A 101 -10.61 -5.91 -8.65
CA PRO A 101 -9.24 -5.52 -8.38
C PRO A 101 -8.28 -6.68 -8.65
N ARG A 102 -7.03 -6.35 -8.96
CA ARG A 102 -5.94 -7.34 -8.96
C ARG A 102 -5.60 -7.68 -7.51
N ARG A 103 -5.62 -8.97 -7.16
CA ARG A 103 -5.29 -9.43 -5.80
C ARG A 103 -3.82 -9.81 -5.68
N ILE A 104 -3.20 -9.37 -4.60
CA ILE A 104 -1.81 -9.67 -4.26
C ILE A 104 -1.80 -10.38 -2.91
N ALA A 105 -1.31 -11.62 -2.90
CA ALA A 105 -1.16 -12.38 -1.68
C ALA A 105 0.05 -11.87 -0.87
N ALA A 106 -0.03 -11.98 0.45
CA ALA A 106 1.12 -11.82 1.31
C ALA A 106 1.96 -13.11 1.27
N ASP A 107 3.05 -13.12 0.51
CA ASP A 107 3.96 -14.27 0.45
C ASP A 107 4.58 -14.53 1.82
N ALA A 108 4.42 -15.75 2.34
CA ALA A 108 4.82 -16.08 3.71
C ALA A 108 6.33 -15.93 3.95
N ASN A 109 7.17 -16.25 2.96
CA ASN A 109 8.62 -16.12 3.08
C ASN A 109 9.04 -14.65 3.09
N ALA A 110 8.44 -13.83 2.21
CA ALA A 110 8.65 -12.39 2.19
C ALA A 110 8.18 -11.73 3.49
N VAL A 111 7.04 -12.15 4.06
CA VAL A 111 6.54 -11.65 5.35
C VAL A 111 7.59 -11.86 6.45
N LEU A 112 8.15 -13.08 6.54
CA LEU A 112 9.19 -13.38 7.54
C LEU A 112 10.42 -12.50 7.33
N ARG A 113 10.91 -12.40 6.09
CA ARG A 113 12.07 -11.58 5.73
C ARG A 113 11.86 -10.11 6.09
N TYR A 114 10.73 -9.53 5.69
CA TYR A 114 10.46 -8.10 5.90
C TYR A 114 10.14 -7.78 7.36
N ARG A 115 9.64 -8.74 8.15
CA ARG A 115 9.47 -8.58 9.60
C ARG A 115 10.80 -8.31 10.29
N ASP A 116 11.84 -9.05 9.95
CA ASP A 116 13.17 -8.89 10.55
C ASP A 116 13.80 -7.55 10.13
N VAL A 117 13.69 -7.20 8.86
CA VAL A 117 14.19 -5.90 8.34
C VAL A 117 13.45 -4.73 8.98
N ARG A 118 12.12 -4.81 9.10
CA ARG A 118 11.30 -3.77 9.72
C ARG A 118 11.68 -3.56 11.18
N ARG A 119 11.94 -4.64 11.93
CA ARG A 119 12.40 -4.54 13.33
C ARG A 119 13.68 -3.72 13.43
N HIS A 120 14.65 -3.99 12.56
CA HIS A 120 15.90 -3.22 12.55
C HIS A 120 15.66 -1.75 12.18
N TRP A 121 14.80 -1.49 11.20
CA TRP A 121 14.43 -0.12 10.82
C TRP A 121 13.75 0.65 11.96
N GLN A 122 12.84 0.02 12.71
CA GLN A 122 12.19 0.64 13.88
C GLN A 122 13.20 1.00 14.97
N GLN A 123 14.16 0.12 15.26
CA GLN A 123 15.24 0.40 16.23
C GLN A 123 16.05 1.64 15.85
N VAL A 124 16.41 1.77 14.57
CA VAL A 124 17.17 2.93 14.07
C VAL A 124 16.32 4.20 14.17
N ARG A 125 15.06 4.15 13.73
CA ARG A 125 14.14 5.30 13.80
C ARG A 125 13.93 5.78 15.23
N ASP A 126 13.70 4.86 16.16
CA ASP A 126 13.45 5.20 17.56
C ASP A 126 14.71 5.80 18.23
N ALA A 127 15.90 5.31 17.87
CA ALA A 127 17.16 5.90 18.32
C ALA A 127 17.37 7.33 17.81
N THR A 128 16.99 7.62 16.57
CA THR A 128 17.09 8.98 16.00
C THR A 128 16.06 9.92 16.61
N ARG A 129 14.84 9.46 16.89
CA ARG A 129 13.80 10.29 17.52
C ARG A 129 14.24 10.83 18.88
N VAL A 130 14.96 10.03 19.67
CA VAL A 130 15.52 10.45 20.97
C VAL A 130 16.55 11.58 20.82
N LEU A 131 17.25 11.67 19.68
CA LEU A 131 18.23 12.73 19.44
C LEU A 131 17.58 14.05 19.03
N ASP A 132 16.41 14.01 18.37
CA ASP A 132 15.66 15.22 17.98
C ASP A 132 14.94 15.88 19.18
N ASP A 133 14.73 15.12 20.27
CA ASP A 133 14.09 15.58 21.51
C ASP A 133 15.10 16.18 22.55
N LEU A 134 16.40 16.27 22.22
CA LEU A 134 17.48 16.84 23.06
C LEU A 134 17.86 18.27 22.65
#